data_AF-A0A495RP89-F1
#
_entry.id   AF-A0A495RP89-F1
#
_cell.length_a   1.000
_cell.length_b   1.000
_cell.length_c   1.000
_cell.angle_alpha   90.00
_cell.angle_beta   90.00
_cell.angle_gamma   90.00
#
_symmetry.space_group_name_H-M   'P 1'
#
loop_
_entity.id
_entity.type
_entity.pdbx_description
1 polymer ?
#
loop_
_entity_poly.entity_id
_entity_poly.type
_entity_poly.pdbx_seq_one_letter_code
_entity_poly.pdbx_strand_id
1 'polypeptide(L)'
;MSGPGAAATASAGVTHRAATRRWFVLAPALAGIVLCAIGGALVTPTSDGGLAAYLCVLIGGWAVAFSAVNALSGWEERWQWAGHIALTAGALALAVSITPLIQQAATLPEPWGRSLALVALGIPPAAGWIVITLLGRISARVDRASSHRAAAVTPPQWSGPDGRPELTVSASLFTMRALTTLVVGAIIAGGVLAVALLIVAERWVLRLPPLMLVVVLGALIAMPLSAAVHVVVNRRRRPVTIRWRTGAVEVDTGGQWTVPFPMIQRLVWCPRGDTARVEIHTATRSETLLVGMVRQESHAAAELPALQRRMRAALEDSGLRPSERRGVLRFDRA
;
A
#
# COMPACT_ATOMS: atom_id res chain seq x y z
N MET A 1 -34.02 -32.97 17.66
CA MET A 1 -34.42 -32.05 18.75
C MET A 1 -33.38 -30.94 18.83
N SER A 2 -33.60 -29.85 18.10
CA SER A 2 -32.74 -28.66 18.10
C SER A 2 -33.10 -27.83 19.32
N GLY A 3 -32.23 -27.83 20.34
CA GLY A 3 -32.55 -27.26 21.65
C GLY A 3 -32.80 -25.73 21.60
N PRO A 4 -33.77 -25.21 22.39
CA PRO A 4 -34.10 -23.78 22.47
C PRO A 4 -32.95 -22.86 22.93
N GLY A 5 -31.83 -23.41 23.39
CA GLY A 5 -30.65 -22.65 23.83
C GLY A 5 -29.85 -21.97 22.72
N ALA A 6 -29.80 -22.53 21.50
CA ALA A 6 -28.99 -21.97 20.42
C ALA A 6 -29.57 -20.66 19.84
N ALA A 7 -30.90 -20.53 19.83
CA ALA A 7 -31.59 -19.33 19.38
C ALA A 7 -31.42 -18.16 20.36
N ALA A 8 -31.40 -18.44 21.67
CA ALA A 8 -31.22 -17.43 22.72
C ALA A 8 -29.77 -16.89 22.76
N THR A 9 -28.76 -17.74 22.54
CA THR A 9 -27.36 -17.30 22.45
C THR A 9 -27.08 -16.49 21.18
N ALA A 10 -27.74 -16.83 20.06
CA ALA A 10 -27.62 -16.08 18.82
C ALA A 10 -28.30 -14.71 18.92
N SER A 11 -29.48 -14.61 19.55
CA SER A 11 -30.18 -13.33 19.74
C SER A 11 -29.47 -12.41 20.73
N ALA A 12 -28.87 -12.96 21.80
CA ALA A 12 -28.02 -12.21 22.74
C ALA A 12 -26.74 -11.68 22.07
N GLY A 13 -26.11 -12.46 21.19
CA GLY A 13 -24.92 -12.04 20.45
C GLY A 13 -25.20 -10.91 19.42
N VAL A 14 -26.35 -10.95 18.76
CA VAL A 14 -26.78 -9.92 17.79
C VAL A 14 -27.11 -8.60 18.49
N THR A 15 -27.81 -8.66 19.63
CA THR A 15 -28.17 -7.46 20.41
C THR A 15 -26.95 -6.77 21.02
N HIS A 16 -25.98 -7.55 21.54
CA HIS A 16 -24.73 -7.00 22.07
C HIS A 16 -23.89 -6.27 21.00
N ARG A 17 -23.75 -6.84 19.80
CA ARG A 17 -23.02 -6.19 18.69
C ARG A 17 -23.72 -4.94 18.17
N ALA A 18 -25.06 -4.93 18.16
CA ALA A 18 -25.83 -3.75 17.78
C ALA A 18 -25.69 -2.62 18.82
N ALA A 19 -25.68 -2.96 20.12
CA ALA A 19 -25.51 -2.00 21.20
C ALA A 19 -24.10 -1.39 21.22
N THR A 20 -23.04 -2.20 21.10
CA THR A 20 -21.66 -1.69 21.02
C THR A 20 -21.46 -0.82 19.79
N ARG A 21 -22.00 -1.22 18.63
CA ARG A 21 -21.91 -0.41 17.40
C ARG A 21 -22.61 0.94 17.54
N ARG A 22 -23.80 0.99 18.18
CA ARG A 22 -24.49 2.26 18.46
C ARG A 22 -23.69 3.14 19.42
N TRP A 23 -23.03 2.56 20.41
CA TRP A 23 -22.18 3.28 21.35
C TRP A 23 -21.00 3.97 20.66
N PHE A 24 -20.29 3.29 19.76
CA PHE A 24 -19.17 3.85 18.99
C PHE A 24 -19.55 4.94 17.98
N VAL A 25 -20.85 5.12 17.72
CA VAL A 25 -21.37 6.22 16.88
C VAL A 25 -21.92 7.33 17.77
N LEU A 26 -22.84 7.02 18.68
CA LEU A 26 -23.55 8.05 19.45
C LEU A 26 -22.67 8.70 20.51
N ALA A 27 -21.85 7.94 21.25
CA ALA A 27 -21.05 8.53 22.33
C ALA A 27 -20.00 9.53 21.80
N PRO A 28 -19.23 9.24 20.73
CA PRO A 28 -18.31 10.23 20.16
C PRO A 28 -19.02 11.42 19.50
N ALA A 29 -20.19 11.22 18.87
CA ALA A 29 -20.96 12.33 18.30
C ALA A 29 -21.42 13.30 19.41
N LEU A 30 -22.02 12.78 20.47
CA LEU A 30 -22.51 13.59 21.58
C LEU A 30 -21.35 14.28 22.30
N ALA A 31 -20.28 13.55 22.61
CA ALA A 31 -19.08 14.13 23.19
C ALA A 31 -18.50 15.23 22.30
N GLY A 32 -18.46 15.01 20.98
CA GLY A 32 -17.96 15.98 20.03
C GLY A 32 -18.79 17.27 19.98
N ILE A 33 -20.11 17.14 19.92
CA ILE A 33 -21.05 18.28 19.96
C ILE A 33 -20.91 19.05 21.28
N VAL A 34 -20.87 18.33 22.40
CA VAL A 34 -20.71 18.94 23.74
C VAL A 34 -19.39 19.68 23.85
N LEU A 35 -18.29 19.09 23.38
CA LEU A 35 -16.98 19.74 23.40
C LEU A 35 -16.95 20.99 22.51
N CYS A 36 -17.53 20.95 21.32
CA CYS A 36 -17.66 22.14 20.48
C CYS A 36 -18.51 23.23 21.15
N ALA A 37 -19.61 22.86 21.80
CA ALA A 37 -20.48 23.78 22.54
C ALA A 37 -19.76 24.40 23.75
N ILE A 38 -19.02 23.60 24.53
CA ILE A 38 -18.18 24.08 25.63
C ILE A 38 -17.12 25.05 25.10
N GLY A 39 -16.42 24.68 24.02
CA GLY A 39 -15.41 25.55 23.40
C GLY A 39 -15.99 26.89 22.96
N GLY A 40 -17.16 26.89 22.33
CA GLY A 40 -17.88 28.12 21.98
C GLY A 40 -18.31 28.95 23.20
N ALA A 41 -18.84 28.30 24.25
CA ALA A 41 -19.30 28.97 25.47
C ALA A 41 -18.16 29.56 26.32
N LEU A 42 -16.93 29.06 26.17
CA LEU A 42 -15.74 29.63 26.80
C LEU A 42 -15.30 30.97 26.16
N VAL A 43 -15.84 31.30 24.97
CA VAL A 43 -15.61 32.60 24.33
C VAL A 43 -16.49 33.65 25.00
N THR A 44 -15.86 34.71 25.47
CA THR A 44 -16.50 35.85 26.13
C THR A 44 -16.16 37.14 25.38
N PRO A 45 -16.89 38.26 25.63
CA PRO A 45 -16.59 39.52 24.96
C PRO A 45 -15.15 40.02 25.12
N THR A 46 -14.45 39.57 26.17
CA THR A 46 -13.10 40.02 26.54
C THR A 46 -12.02 38.94 26.40
N SER A 47 -12.37 37.69 26.03
CA SER A 47 -11.42 36.58 25.94
C SER A 47 -11.90 35.51 24.96
N ASP A 48 -11.00 35.00 24.13
CA ASP A 48 -11.26 33.92 23.17
C ASP A 48 -11.31 32.52 23.84
N GLY A 49 -11.39 32.45 25.18
CA GLY A 49 -11.42 31.21 25.95
C GLY A 49 -10.06 30.50 26.07
N GLY A 50 -9.03 31.01 25.40
CA GLY A 50 -7.66 30.52 25.46
C GLY A 50 -7.50 29.07 24.97
N LEU A 51 -6.40 28.42 25.35
CA LEU A 51 -6.04 27.08 24.87
C LEU A 51 -7.13 26.02 25.10
N ALA A 52 -7.85 26.11 26.22
CA ALA A 52 -8.91 25.15 26.56
C ALA A 52 -10.03 25.15 25.51
N ALA A 53 -10.48 26.35 25.09
CA ALA A 53 -11.52 26.49 24.09
C ALA A 53 -11.08 25.91 22.72
N TYR A 54 -9.84 26.16 22.31
CA TYR A 54 -9.26 25.56 21.10
C TYR A 54 -9.20 24.03 21.19
N LEU A 55 -8.71 23.46 22.29
CA LEU A 55 -8.61 22.00 22.46
C LEU A 55 -9.99 21.34 22.43
N CYS A 56 -10.99 21.93 23.11
CA CYS A 56 -12.36 21.44 23.09
C CYS A 56 -12.91 21.39 21.65
N VAL A 57 -12.75 22.45 20.86
CA VAL A 57 -13.23 22.47 19.48
C VAL A 57 -12.48 21.49 18.58
N LEU A 58 -11.16 21.39 18.70
CA LEU A 58 -10.35 20.48 17.86
C LEU A 58 -10.71 19.01 18.12
N ILE A 59 -10.78 18.61 19.39
CA ILE A 59 -11.18 17.27 19.80
C ILE A 59 -12.65 17.03 19.43
N GLY A 60 -13.49 18.05 19.61
CA GLY A 60 -14.91 17.98 19.30
C GLY A 60 -15.17 17.71 17.82
N GLY A 61 -14.52 18.48 16.93
CA GLY A 61 -14.59 18.29 15.49
C GLY A 61 -14.10 16.90 15.04
N TRP A 62 -12.97 16.43 15.59
CA TRP A 62 -12.48 15.08 15.33
C TRP A 62 -13.47 14.00 15.79
N ALA A 63 -14.05 14.12 16.99
CA ALA A 63 -14.98 13.13 17.54
C ALA A 63 -16.28 13.04 16.73
N VAL A 64 -16.79 14.17 16.22
CA VAL A 64 -17.94 14.20 15.29
C VAL A 64 -17.59 13.48 13.99
N ALA A 65 -16.44 13.76 13.39
CA ALA A 65 -15.98 13.09 12.17
C ALA A 65 -15.77 11.58 12.38
N PHE A 66 -15.18 11.19 13.51
CA PHE A 66 -15.02 9.79 13.90
C PHE A 66 -16.36 9.06 13.95
N SER A 67 -17.36 9.67 14.60
CA SER A 67 -18.72 9.15 14.62
C SER A 67 -19.32 9.02 13.22
N ALA A 68 -19.21 10.07 12.39
CA ALA A 68 -19.76 10.09 11.05
C ALA A 68 -19.19 8.95 10.17
N VAL A 69 -17.86 8.76 10.19
CA VAL A 69 -17.20 7.66 9.46
C VAL A 69 -17.65 6.30 9.99
N ASN A 70 -17.81 6.15 11.32
CA ASN A 70 -18.29 4.90 11.91
C ASN A 70 -19.77 4.64 11.66
N ALA A 71 -20.60 5.68 11.51
CA ALA A 71 -22.00 5.55 11.16
C ALA A 71 -22.15 4.86 9.79
N LEU A 72 -21.26 5.18 8.84
CA LEU A 72 -21.21 4.55 7.51
C LEU A 72 -21.03 3.03 7.57
N SER A 73 -20.42 2.47 8.64
CA SER A 73 -20.29 1.01 8.79
C SER A 73 -21.63 0.27 8.85
N GLY A 74 -22.73 0.98 9.10
CA GLY A 74 -24.07 0.39 9.20
C GLY A 74 -24.86 0.44 7.93
N TRP A 75 -24.36 1.13 6.92
CA TRP A 75 -24.99 1.15 5.62
C TRP A 75 -24.66 -0.15 4.90
N GLU A 76 -25.48 -0.51 3.92
CA GLU A 76 -25.17 -1.62 3.02
C GLU A 76 -23.86 -1.33 2.27
N GLU A 77 -23.05 -2.37 2.01
CA GLU A 77 -21.71 -2.23 1.43
C GLU A 77 -21.66 -1.39 0.15
N ARG A 78 -22.70 -1.50 -0.70
CA ARG A 78 -22.84 -0.71 -1.94
C ARG A 78 -22.90 0.81 -1.68
N TRP A 79 -23.53 1.22 -0.59
CA TRP A 79 -23.73 2.63 -0.24
C TRP A 79 -22.64 3.19 0.66
N GLN A 80 -21.90 2.34 1.38
CA GLN A 80 -20.81 2.80 2.26
C GLN A 80 -19.76 3.62 1.51
N TRP A 81 -19.42 3.21 0.28
CA TRP A 81 -18.43 3.91 -0.55
C TRP A 81 -18.94 5.25 -1.05
N ALA A 82 -20.14 5.26 -1.63
CA ALA A 82 -20.78 6.49 -2.08
C ALA A 82 -20.94 7.47 -0.91
N GLY A 83 -21.37 6.98 0.26
CA GLY A 83 -21.49 7.76 1.48
C GLY A 83 -20.16 8.34 1.95
N HIS A 84 -19.06 7.56 1.93
CA HIS A 84 -17.75 8.06 2.34
C HIS A 84 -17.20 9.09 1.35
N ILE A 85 -17.37 8.87 0.05
CA ILE A 85 -16.98 9.84 -0.99
C ILE A 85 -17.77 11.14 -0.83
N ALA A 86 -19.09 11.06 -0.65
CA ALA A 86 -19.94 12.22 -0.41
C ALA A 86 -19.57 12.95 0.88
N LEU A 87 -19.32 12.22 1.97
CA LEU A 87 -18.86 12.78 3.24
C LEU A 87 -17.51 13.49 3.09
N THR A 88 -16.59 12.91 2.32
CA THR A 88 -15.28 13.51 2.04
C THR A 88 -15.41 14.76 1.21
N ALA A 89 -16.22 14.72 0.15
CA ALA A 89 -16.50 15.89 -0.68
C ALA A 89 -17.13 17.04 0.14
N GLY A 90 -18.11 16.72 1.00
CA GLY A 90 -18.72 17.69 1.91
C GLY A 90 -17.72 18.26 2.92
N ALA A 91 -16.89 17.41 3.53
CA ALA A 91 -15.88 17.86 4.49
C ALA A 91 -14.80 18.74 3.84
N LEU A 92 -14.37 18.42 2.61
CA LEU A 92 -13.44 19.26 1.84
C LEU A 92 -14.09 20.58 1.42
N ALA A 93 -15.33 20.56 0.94
CA ALA A 93 -16.06 21.78 0.61
C ALA A 93 -16.20 22.69 1.84
N LEU A 94 -16.51 22.11 3.01
CA LEU A 94 -16.59 22.84 4.27
C LEU A 94 -15.22 23.39 4.71
N ALA A 95 -14.14 22.61 4.55
CA ALA A 95 -12.78 23.06 4.85
C ALA A 95 -12.31 24.21 3.94
N VAL A 96 -12.63 24.17 2.64
CA VAL A 96 -12.36 25.29 1.71
C VAL A 96 -13.19 26.52 2.08
N SER A 97 -14.41 26.32 2.60
CA SER A 97 -15.32 27.38 3.00
C SER A 97 -15.04 27.93 4.40
N ILE A 98 -13.99 27.49 5.11
CA ILE A 98 -13.73 27.91 6.49
C ILE A 98 -13.48 29.41 6.61
N THR A 99 -12.67 29.99 5.72
CA THR A 99 -12.35 31.42 5.71
C THR A 99 -13.59 32.29 5.47
N PRO A 100 -14.40 32.06 4.40
CA PRO A 100 -15.62 32.83 4.21
C PRO A 100 -16.63 32.60 5.34
N LEU A 101 -16.68 31.40 5.92
CA LEU A 101 -17.56 31.10 7.06
C LEU A 101 -17.15 31.89 8.32
N ILE A 102 -15.85 32.00 8.61
CA ILE A 102 -15.33 32.83 9.71
C ILE A 102 -15.63 34.31 9.45
N GLN A 103 -15.43 34.80 8.22
CA GLN A 103 -15.75 36.18 7.85
C GLN A 103 -17.24 36.49 8.00
N GLN A 104 -18.10 35.56 7.60
CA GLN A 104 -19.55 35.70 7.76
C GLN A 104 -19.95 35.65 9.24
N ALA A 105 -19.35 34.76 10.03
CA ALA A 105 -19.58 34.71 11.48
C ALA A 105 -19.22 36.03 12.17
N ALA A 106 -18.16 36.72 11.72
CA ALA A 106 -17.76 38.02 12.27
C ALA A 106 -18.80 39.14 12.07
N THR A 107 -19.81 38.95 11.22
CA THR A 107 -20.93 39.91 11.06
C THR A 107 -22.03 39.76 12.11
N LEU A 108 -22.00 38.68 12.89
CA LEU A 108 -22.99 38.42 13.93
C LEU A 108 -22.67 39.23 15.20
N PRO A 109 -23.70 39.56 16.01
CA PRO A 109 -23.50 40.22 17.30
C PRO A 109 -22.58 39.42 18.22
N GLU A 110 -21.75 40.12 18.99
CA GLU A 110 -20.96 39.48 20.04
C GLU A 110 -21.87 38.91 21.14
N PRO A 111 -21.52 37.74 21.73
CA PRO A 111 -20.31 36.94 21.52
C PRO A 111 -20.44 35.87 20.40
N TRP A 112 -21.56 35.84 19.68
CA TRP A 112 -21.90 34.73 18.77
C TRP A 112 -20.95 34.61 17.59
N GLY A 113 -20.51 35.74 17.02
CA GLY A 113 -19.58 35.73 15.89
C GLY A 113 -18.23 35.09 16.22
N ARG A 114 -17.63 35.47 17.36
CA ARG A 114 -16.37 34.86 17.82
C ARG A 114 -16.53 33.40 18.21
N SER A 115 -17.63 33.06 18.89
CA SER A 115 -17.91 31.68 19.30
C SER A 115 -18.01 30.74 18.08
N LEU A 116 -18.72 31.16 17.05
CA LEU A 116 -18.86 30.39 15.80
C LEU A 116 -17.57 30.33 15.00
N ALA A 117 -16.81 31.44 14.94
CA ALA A 117 -15.49 31.45 14.30
C ALA A 117 -14.53 30.47 14.99
N LEU A 118 -14.55 30.39 16.33
CA LEU A 118 -13.76 29.42 17.08
C LEU A 118 -14.22 27.99 16.76
N VAL A 119 -15.52 27.70 16.82
CA VAL A 119 -16.08 26.37 16.51
C VAL A 119 -15.73 25.91 15.09
N ALA A 120 -15.64 26.84 14.13
CA ALA A 120 -15.23 26.54 12.76
C ALA A 120 -13.81 25.95 12.67
N LEU A 121 -12.94 26.20 13.64
CA LEU A 121 -11.60 25.58 13.71
C LEU A 121 -11.64 24.08 14.00
N GLY A 122 -12.80 23.51 14.33
CA GLY A 122 -13.00 22.06 14.42
C GLY A 122 -13.12 21.38 13.05
N ILE A 123 -13.32 22.16 11.98
CA ILE A 123 -13.51 21.65 10.61
C ILE A 123 -12.23 20.99 10.05
N PRO A 124 -11.01 21.57 10.18
CA PRO A 124 -9.80 20.92 9.67
C PRO A 124 -9.51 19.52 10.26
N PRO A 125 -9.53 19.29 11.59
CA PRO A 125 -9.31 17.94 12.12
C PRO A 125 -10.44 16.97 11.73
N ALA A 126 -11.68 17.44 11.63
CA ALA A 126 -12.81 16.65 11.16
C ALA A 126 -12.59 16.17 9.71
N ALA A 127 -12.27 17.10 8.80
CA ALA A 127 -12.01 16.81 7.40
C ALA A 127 -10.77 15.92 7.21
N GLY A 128 -9.71 16.19 7.96
CA GLY A 128 -8.49 15.38 7.96
C GLY A 128 -8.77 13.92 8.32
N TRP A 129 -9.55 13.66 9.38
CA TRP A 129 -9.91 12.31 9.78
C TRP A 129 -10.70 11.58 8.69
N ILE A 130 -11.73 12.22 8.11
CA ILE A 130 -12.55 11.64 7.04
C ILE A 130 -11.65 11.24 5.86
N VAL A 131 -10.80 12.14 5.38
CA VAL A 131 -9.88 11.88 4.27
C VAL A 131 -8.93 10.72 4.56
N ILE A 132 -8.32 10.69 5.76
CA ILE A 132 -7.40 9.61 6.16
C ILE A 132 -8.12 8.26 6.16
N THR A 133 -9.35 8.20 6.68
CA THR A 133 -10.10 6.94 6.72
C THR A 133 -10.56 6.48 5.33
N LEU A 134 -10.90 7.40 4.42
CA LEU A 134 -11.15 7.07 3.02
C LEU A 134 -9.89 6.49 2.36
N LEU A 135 -8.74 7.14 2.57
CA LEU A 135 -7.46 6.67 2.04
C LEU A 135 -7.14 5.26 2.57
N GLY A 136 -7.30 5.02 3.87
CA GLY A 136 -7.14 3.69 4.46
C GLY A 136 -8.06 2.62 3.86
N ARG A 137 -9.32 2.98 3.52
CA ARG A 137 -10.24 2.09 2.81
C ARG A 137 -9.81 1.81 1.38
N ILE A 138 -9.30 2.82 0.67
CA ILE A 138 -8.76 2.66 -0.69
C ILE A 138 -7.56 1.72 -0.66
N SER A 139 -6.60 1.96 0.24
CA SER A 139 -5.44 1.07 0.45
C SER A 139 -5.87 -0.36 0.74
N ALA A 140 -6.77 -0.57 1.71
CA ALA A 140 -7.26 -1.92 2.04
C ALA A 140 -8.00 -2.61 0.88
N ARG A 141 -8.61 -1.85 -0.04
CA ARG A 141 -9.24 -2.40 -1.23
C ARG A 141 -8.22 -2.75 -2.31
N VAL A 142 -7.21 -1.90 -2.49
CA VAL A 142 -6.06 -2.20 -3.37
C VAL A 142 -5.35 -3.46 -2.88
N ASP A 143 -5.13 -3.57 -1.57
CA ASP A 143 -4.53 -4.76 -0.94
C ASP A 143 -5.40 -5.98 -1.18
N ARG A 144 -6.71 -5.94 -0.87
CA ARG A 144 -7.61 -7.07 -1.16
C ARG A 144 -7.67 -7.43 -2.64
N ALA A 145 -7.72 -6.45 -3.53
CA ALA A 145 -7.70 -6.69 -4.98
C ALA A 145 -6.36 -7.27 -5.44
N SER A 146 -5.25 -6.90 -4.79
CA SER A 146 -3.94 -7.52 -5.02
C SER A 146 -3.89 -8.95 -4.49
N SER A 147 -4.44 -9.22 -3.30
CA SER A 147 -4.52 -10.55 -2.69
C SER A 147 -5.43 -11.49 -3.48
N HIS A 148 -6.58 -11.01 -3.96
CA HIS A 148 -7.47 -11.79 -4.83
C HIS A 148 -6.81 -12.10 -6.17
N ARG A 149 -6.09 -11.14 -6.75
CA ARG A 149 -5.30 -11.38 -7.97
C ARG A 149 -4.18 -12.38 -7.70
N ALA A 150 -3.47 -12.28 -6.58
CA ALA A 150 -2.46 -13.24 -6.18
C ALA A 150 -3.04 -14.64 -5.93
N ALA A 151 -4.24 -14.74 -5.33
CA ALA A 151 -4.92 -16.01 -5.10
C ALA A 151 -5.44 -16.67 -6.39
N ALA A 152 -5.77 -15.87 -7.40
CA ALA A 152 -6.16 -16.36 -8.74
C ALA A 152 -4.97 -16.82 -9.59
N VAL A 153 -3.76 -16.72 -9.06
CA VAL A 153 -2.52 -16.97 -9.78
C VAL A 153 -1.79 -18.12 -9.11
N THR A 154 -1.47 -19.15 -9.88
CA THR A 154 -0.82 -20.37 -9.40
C THR A 154 0.69 -20.13 -9.33
N PRO A 155 1.34 -20.38 -8.17
CA PRO A 155 2.79 -20.31 -8.10
C PRO A 155 3.40 -21.38 -9.01
N PRO A 156 4.43 -21.05 -9.80
CA PRO A 156 5.07 -22.03 -10.64
C PRO A 156 5.67 -23.13 -9.75
N GLN A 157 5.50 -24.38 -10.16
CA GLN A 157 5.97 -25.54 -9.41
C GLN A 157 7.14 -26.21 -10.16
N TRP A 158 7.97 -26.93 -9.42
CA TRP A 158 8.95 -27.82 -10.03
C TRP A 158 8.21 -28.95 -10.75
N SER A 159 8.30 -28.98 -12.06
CA SER A 159 7.67 -29.98 -12.92
C SER A 159 8.66 -30.37 -14.02
N GLY A 160 8.91 -31.65 -14.20
CA GLY A 160 9.73 -32.14 -15.31
C GLY A 160 9.48 -33.61 -15.58
N PRO A 161 9.84 -34.08 -16.79
CA PRO A 161 9.74 -35.48 -17.15
C PRO A 161 10.55 -36.35 -16.18
N ASP A 162 10.02 -37.52 -15.85
CA ASP A 162 10.68 -38.54 -15.02
C ASP A 162 11.09 -38.06 -13.60
N GLY A 163 10.38 -37.07 -13.04
CA GLY A 163 10.61 -36.57 -11.69
C GLY A 163 11.84 -35.66 -11.53
N ARG A 164 12.45 -35.26 -12.65
CA ARG A 164 13.57 -34.30 -12.68
C ARG A 164 13.03 -32.87 -12.45
N PRO A 165 13.58 -32.10 -11.50
CA PRO A 165 13.10 -30.74 -11.27
C PRO A 165 13.39 -29.85 -12.48
N GLU A 166 12.32 -29.37 -13.11
CA GLU A 166 12.36 -28.35 -14.16
C GLU A 166 11.38 -27.22 -13.80
N LEU A 167 11.74 -25.99 -14.17
CA LEU A 167 10.97 -24.80 -13.89
C LEU A 167 10.98 -23.90 -15.12
N THR A 168 9.80 -23.63 -15.68
CA THR A 168 9.63 -22.69 -16.79
C THR A 168 8.93 -21.45 -16.29
N VAL A 169 9.59 -20.30 -16.41
CA VAL A 169 9.06 -18.99 -15.99
C VAL A 169 9.43 -17.92 -17.02
N SER A 170 8.64 -16.84 -17.10
CA SER A 170 9.07 -15.66 -17.84
C SER A 170 10.05 -14.87 -17.01
N ALA A 171 11.25 -14.64 -17.53
CA ALA A 171 12.28 -13.84 -16.87
C ALA A 171 12.85 -12.78 -17.81
N SER A 172 13.49 -11.78 -17.22
CA SER A 172 14.29 -10.82 -17.97
C SER A 172 15.74 -10.90 -17.52
N LEU A 173 16.65 -10.91 -18.49
CA LEU A 173 18.09 -10.92 -18.28
C LEU A 173 18.55 -9.50 -17.93
N PHE A 174 18.73 -9.25 -16.63
CA PHE A 174 19.22 -7.98 -16.11
C PHE A 174 20.34 -8.24 -15.13
N THR A 175 21.53 -7.69 -15.38
CA THR A 175 22.52 -7.63 -14.30
C THR A 175 21.99 -6.78 -13.16
N MET A 176 22.34 -7.11 -11.92
CA MET A 176 21.93 -6.31 -10.76
C MET A 176 22.40 -4.85 -10.87
N ARG A 177 23.54 -4.61 -11.52
CA ARG A 177 24.02 -3.25 -11.83
C ARG A 177 23.05 -2.52 -12.75
N ALA A 178 22.62 -3.15 -13.85
CA ALA A 178 21.67 -2.55 -14.80
C ALA A 178 20.29 -2.29 -14.17
N LEU A 179 19.81 -3.20 -13.33
CA LEU A 179 18.56 -2.99 -12.58
C LEU A 179 18.69 -1.82 -11.60
N THR A 180 19.80 -1.77 -10.85
CA THR A 180 20.07 -0.68 -9.90
C THR A 180 20.17 0.66 -10.62
N THR A 181 20.89 0.73 -11.75
CA THR A 181 21.01 1.96 -12.55
C THR A 181 19.67 2.40 -13.12
N LEU A 182 18.81 1.45 -13.52
CA LEU A 182 17.46 1.76 -13.99
C LEU A 182 16.60 2.37 -12.87
N VAL A 183 16.60 1.76 -11.69
CA VAL A 183 15.83 2.24 -10.53
C VAL A 183 16.35 3.59 -10.04
N VAL A 184 17.67 3.73 -9.86
CA VAL A 184 18.28 5.00 -9.44
C VAL A 184 18.06 6.09 -10.48
N GLY A 185 18.24 5.77 -11.77
CA GLY A 185 17.97 6.71 -12.87
C GLY A 185 16.52 7.18 -12.89
N ALA A 186 15.58 6.27 -12.63
CA ALA A 186 14.16 6.60 -12.50
C ALA A 186 13.92 7.56 -11.31
N ILE A 187 14.47 7.26 -10.13
CA ILE A 187 14.35 8.12 -8.95
C ILE A 187 14.88 9.53 -9.23
N ILE A 188 16.07 9.64 -9.83
CA ILE A 188 16.68 10.93 -10.18
C ILE A 188 15.79 11.68 -11.17
N ALA A 189 15.35 11.03 -12.25
CA ALA A 189 14.48 11.65 -13.25
C ALA A 189 13.14 12.11 -12.65
N GLY A 190 12.53 11.30 -11.77
CA GLY A 190 11.32 11.66 -11.05
C GLY A 190 11.53 12.87 -10.13
N GLY A 191 12.66 12.94 -9.43
CA GLY A 191 13.05 14.09 -8.62
C GLY A 191 13.19 15.37 -9.43
N VAL A 192 13.91 15.31 -10.57
CA VAL A 192 14.06 16.46 -11.48
C VAL A 192 12.70 16.89 -12.03
N LEU A 193 11.86 15.96 -12.46
CA LEU A 193 10.52 16.26 -12.97
C LEU A 193 9.64 16.89 -11.89
N ALA A 194 9.74 16.42 -10.64
CA ALA A 194 8.99 16.97 -9.52
C ALA A 194 9.41 18.41 -9.24
N VAL A 195 10.72 18.69 -9.19
CA VAL A 195 11.24 20.05 -9.01
C VAL A 195 10.80 20.95 -10.16
N ALA A 196 10.94 20.51 -11.41
CA ALA A 196 10.50 21.28 -12.57
C ALA A 196 9.00 21.58 -12.53
N LEU A 197 8.17 20.58 -12.18
CA LEU A 197 6.73 20.76 -12.02
C LEU A 197 6.39 21.77 -10.92
N LEU A 198 7.08 21.70 -9.78
CA LEU A 198 6.88 22.65 -8.67
C LEU A 198 7.25 24.08 -9.05
N ILE A 199 8.33 24.27 -9.81
CA ILE A 199 8.74 25.59 -10.31
C ILE A 199 7.69 26.13 -11.30
N VAL A 200 7.29 25.34 -12.28
CA VAL A 200 6.31 25.78 -13.31
C VAL A 200 4.93 26.03 -12.70
N ALA A 201 4.54 25.18 -11.74
CA ALA A 201 3.24 25.26 -11.09
C ALA A 201 3.24 26.13 -9.83
N GLU A 202 4.29 26.89 -9.52
CA GLU A 202 4.46 27.66 -8.27
C GLU A 202 3.20 28.41 -7.84
N ARG A 203 2.58 29.14 -8.77
CA ARG A 203 1.36 29.93 -8.54
C ARG A 203 0.14 29.10 -8.14
N TRP A 204 0.07 27.85 -8.59
CA TRP A 204 -0.97 26.88 -8.29
C TRP A 204 -0.63 26.04 -7.06
N VAL A 205 0.64 25.69 -6.89
CA VAL A 205 1.17 24.91 -5.76
C VAL A 205 0.86 25.59 -4.44
N LEU A 206 1.02 26.92 -4.37
CA LEU A 206 0.69 27.70 -3.16
C LEU A 206 -0.82 27.74 -2.84
N ARG A 207 -1.68 27.37 -3.80
CA ARG A 207 -3.14 27.31 -3.64
C ARG A 207 -3.65 25.89 -3.37
N LEU A 208 -2.83 24.87 -3.62
CA LEU A 208 -3.22 23.49 -3.43
C LEU A 208 -2.91 23.04 -1.99
N PRO A 209 -3.83 22.32 -1.35
CA PRO A 209 -3.54 21.62 -0.10
C PRO A 209 -2.33 20.67 -0.30
N PRO A 210 -1.42 20.54 0.69
CA PRO A 210 -0.23 19.67 0.56
C PRO A 210 -0.56 18.24 0.14
N LEU A 211 -1.71 17.71 0.58
CA LEU A 211 -2.16 16.37 0.22
C LEU A 211 -2.50 16.25 -1.28
N MET A 212 -3.10 17.27 -1.90
CA MET A 212 -3.33 17.28 -3.35
C MET A 212 -2.02 17.32 -4.13
N LEU A 213 -1.01 18.03 -3.62
CA LEU A 213 0.31 18.06 -4.21
C LEU A 213 0.92 16.65 -4.29
N VAL A 214 0.84 15.88 -3.20
CA VAL A 214 1.32 14.49 -3.16
C VAL A 214 0.58 13.60 -4.16
N VAL A 215 -0.75 13.73 -4.24
CA VAL A 215 -1.57 12.96 -5.20
C VAL A 215 -1.20 13.32 -6.64
N VAL A 216 -1.08 14.62 -6.96
CA VAL A 216 -0.73 15.10 -8.30
C VAL A 216 0.68 14.64 -8.69
N LEU A 217 1.66 14.78 -7.79
CA LEU A 217 3.02 14.28 -8.02
C LEU A 217 3.03 12.76 -8.20
N GLY A 218 2.30 12.02 -7.37
CA GLY A 218 2.17 10.57 -7.51
C GLY A 218 1.58 10.16 -8.86
N ALA A 219 0.49 10.82 -9.28
CA ALA A 219 -0.21 10.50 -10.52
C ALA A 219 0.55 10.93 -11.78
N LEU A 220 1.18 12.11 -11.78
CA LEU A 220 1.86 12.66 -12.96
C LEU A 220 3.31 12.20 -13.10
N ILE A 221 3.95 11.78 -12.00
CA ILE A 221 5.38 11.44 -12.01
C ILE A 221 5.57 9.98 -11.61
N ALA A 222 5.16 9.59 -10.41
CA ALA A 222 5.47 8.26 -9.90
C ALA A 222 4.80 7.16 -10.74
N MET A 223 3.55 7.36 -11.15
CA MET A 223 2.80 6.37 -11.93
C MET A 223 3.38 6.19 -13.35
N PRO A 224 3.63 7.24 -14.16
CA PRO A 224 4.26 7.07 -15.48
C PRO A 224 5.68 6.51 -15.38
N LEU A 225 6.45 6.94 -14.38
CA LEU A 225 7.82 6.47 -14.18
C LEU A 225 7.86 4.99 -13.81
N SER A 226 6.98 4.55 -12.90
CA SER A 226 6.80 3.13 -12.55
C SER A 226 6.39 2.31 -13.77
N ALA A 227 5.41 2.81 -14.55
CA ALA A 227 5.01 2.17 -15.80
C ALA A 227 6.17 2.06 -16.80
N ALA A 228 6.99 3.11 -16.94
CA ALA A 228 8.16 3.10 -17.82
C ALA A 228 9.19 2.03 -17.39
N VAL A 229 9.49 1.91 -16.10
CA VAL A 229 10.37 0.85 -15.57
C VAL A 229 9.81 -0.53 -15.89
N HIS A 230 8.52 -0.76 -15.62
CA HIS A 230 7.86 -2.02 -15.94
C HIS A 230 7.91 -2.33 -17.45
N VAL A 231 7.67 -1.34 -18.31
CA VAL A 231 7.76 -1.50 -19.77
C VAL A 231 9.18 -1.88 -20.19
N VAL A 232 10.21 -1.19 -19.66
CA VAL A 232 11.62 -1.49 -19.98
C VAL A 232 11.98 -2.91 -19.57
N VAL A 233 11.59 -3.33 -18.37
CA VAL A 233 11.84 -4.69 -17.87
C VAL A 233 11.13 -5.73 -18.74
N ASN A 234 9.86 -5.48 -19.10
CA ASN A 234 9.04 -6.42 -19.85
C ASN A 234 9.33 -6.46 -21.36
N ARG A 235 9.94 -5.43 -21.93
CA ARG A 235 10.43 -5.44 -23.33
C ARG A 235 11.50 -6.50 -23.56
N ARG A 236 12.24 -6.87 -22.52
CA ARG A 236 13.30 -7.90 -22.56
C ARG A 236 12.85 -9.22 -21.92
N ARG A 237 11.55 -9.45 -21.82
CA ARG A 237 11.00 -10.70 -21.30
C ARG A 237 11.28 -11.84 -22.26
N ARG A 238 11.75 -12.98 -21.73
CA ARG A 238 11.88 -14.24 -22.45
C ARG A 238 11.42 -15.40 -21.57
N PRO A 239 10.88 -16.49 -22.17
CA PRO A 239 10.72 -17.73 -21.43
C PRO A 239 12.10 -18.25 -21.04
N VAL A 240 12.24 -18.68 -19.79
CA VAL A 240 13.45 -19.29 -19.27
C VAL A 240 13.10 -20.59 -18.60
N THR A 241 13.83 -21.64 -18.96
CA THR A 241 13.67 -22.95 -18.37
C THR A 241 14.92 -23.32 -17.59
N ILE A 242 14.75 -23.61 -16.30
CA ILE A 242 15.82 -24.05 -15.42
C ILE A 242 15.61 -25.52 -15.09
N ARG A 243 16.58 -26.37 -15.44
CA ARG A 243 16.56 -27.82 -15.20
C ARG A 243 17.66 -28.22 -14.25
N TRP A 244 17.31 -28.95 -13.19
CA TRP A 244 18.29 -29.56 -12.31
C TRP A 244 18.63 -30.96 -12.81
N ARG A 245 19.90 -31.15 -13.17
CA ARG A 245 20.47 -32.45 -13.52
C ARG A 245 21.36 -32.97 -12.39
N THR A 246 21.75 -34.24 -12.50
CA THR A 246 22.75 -34.84 -11.63
C THR A 246 24.08 -34.11 -11.82
N GLY A 247 24.46 -33.28 -10.85
CA GLY A 247 25.74 -32.55 -10.85
C GLY A 247 25.77 -31.22 -11.61
N ALA A 248 24.67 -30.76 -12.21
CA ALA A 248 24.63 -29.51 -12.97
C ALA A 248 23.25 -28.82 -12.95
N VAL A 249 23.25 -27.49 -13.11
CA VAL A 249 22.06 -26.72 -13.47
C VAL A 249 22.13 -26.40 -14.96
N GLU A 250 21.04 -26.66 -15.70
CA GLU A 250 20.88 -26.17 -17.06
C GLU A 250 19.93 -24.98 -17.05
N VAL A 251 20.34 -23.90 -17.69
CA VAL A 251 19.53 -22.72 -17.93
C VAL A 251 19.36 -22.57 -19.44
N ASP A 252 18.12 -22.56 -19.90
CA ASP A 252 17.81 -22.25 -21.30
C ASP A 252 17.11 -20.90 -21.39
N THR A 253 17.78 -19.93 -22.02
CA THR A 253 17.26 -18.59 -22.28
C THR A 253 17.09 -18.31 -23.79
N GLY A 254 16.84 -19.35 -24.59
CA GLY A 254 16.97 -19.36 -26.05
C GLY A 254 18.35 -19.84 -26.51
N GLY A 255 19.05 -20.56 -25.64
CA GLY A 255 20.40 -21.05 -25.79
C GLY A 255 20.77 -21.82 -24.52
N GLN A 256 21.13 -23.08 -24.68
CA GLN A 256 21.37 -23.98 -23.55
C GLN A 256 22.70 -23.66 -22.87
N TRP A 257 22.64 -23.31 -21.58
CA TRP A 257 23.80 -23.09 -20.74
C TRP A 257 23.80 -24.09 -19.58
N THR A 258 24.69 -25.09 -19.66
CA THR A 258 24.87 -26.10 -18.61
C THR A 258 26.02 -25.71 -17.69
N VAL A 259 25.73 -25.60 -16.40
CA VAL A 259 26.68 -25.21 -15.36
C VAL A 259 26.83 -26.35 -14.36
N PRO A 260 27.98 -27.06 -14.36
CA PRO A 260 28.29 -28.03 -13.32
C PRO A 260 28.31 -27.36 -11.95
N PHE A 261 27.76 -28.01 -10.91
CA PHE A 261 27.78 -27.46 -9.54
C PHE A 261 29.19 -27.07 -9.07
N PRO A 262 30.26 -27.83 -9.38
CA PRO A 262 31.63 -27.45 -9.04
C PRO A 262 32.10 -26.11 -9.63
N MET A 263 31.48 -25.64 -10.72
CA MET A 263 31.83 -24.36 -11.36
C MET A 263 31.05 -23.17 -10.81
N ILE A 264 30.01 -23.42 -10.00
CA ILE A 264 29.22 -22.37 -9.37
C ILE A 264 30.04 -21.76 -8.23
N GLN A 265 30.32 -20.48 -8.33
CA GLN A 265 30.95 -19.69 -7.26
C GLN A 265 29.90 -19.09 -6.33
N ARG A 266 28.77 -18.64 -6.90
CA ARG A 266 27.65 -18.09 -6.14
C ARG A 266 26.32 -18.38 -6.82
N LEU A 267 25.34 -18.79 -6.04
CA LEU A 267 23.96 -18.92 -6.47
C LEU A 267 23.04 -18.15 -5.51
N VAL A 268 22.19 -17.28 -6.04
CA VAL A 268 21.20 -16.53 -5.26
C VAL A 268 19.81 -16.93 -5.72
N TRP A 269 18.96 -17.32 -4.77
CA TRP A 269 17.57 -17.66 -4.99
C TRP A 269 16.68 -16.77 -4.13
N CYS A 270 16.04 -15.79 -4.77
CA CYS A 270 15.11 -14.86 -4.14
C CYS A 270 13.69 -15.21 -4.59
N PRO A 271 12.87 -15.88 -3.77
CA PRO A 271 11.65 -16.51 -4.23
C PRO A 271 10.48 -15.54 -4.44
N ARG A 272 10.45 -14.40 -3.75
CA ARG A 272 9.26 -13.52 -3.70
C ARG A 272 9.60 -12.03 -3.81
N GLY A 273 8.57 -11.24 -4.12
CA GLY A 273 8.61 -9.78 -4.22
C GLY A 273 9.07 -9.28 -5.59
N ASP A 274 9.09 -7.97 -5.77
CA ASP A 274 9.43 -7.33 -7.05
C ASP A 274 10.85 -7.68 -7.54
N THR A 275 11.73 -8.08 -6.61
CA THR A 275 13.10 -8.52 -6.91
C THR A 275 13.27 -10.05 -6.88
N ALA A 276 12.17 -10.81 -6.96
CA ALA A 276 12.23 -12.27 -7.12
C ALA A 276 13.10 -12.61 -8.32
N ARG A 277 14.14 -13.41 -8.10
CA ARG A 277 15.19 -13.66 -9.09
C ARG A 277 16.05 -14.86 -8.77
N VAL A 278 16.72 -15.35 -9.80
CA VAL A 278 17.80 -16.33 -9.71
C VAL A 278 19.09 -15.68 -10.22
N GLU A 279 20.17 -15.80 -9.46
CA GLU A 279 21.50 -15.42 -9.94
C GLU A 279 22.41 -16.63 -9.94
N ILE A 280 23.15 -16.84 -11.02
CA ILE A 280 24.18 -17.88 -11.12
C ILE A 280 25.47 -17.21 -11.55
N HIS A 281 26.49 -17.33 -10.71
CA HIS A 281 27.82 -16.77 -10.95
C HIS A 281 28.84 -17.90 -11.02
N THR A 282 29.57 -17.95 -12.13
CA THR A 282 30.75 -18.79 -12.34
C THR A 282 31.98 -17.89 -12.48
N ALA A 283 33.16 -18.50 -12.63
CA ALA A 283 34.40 -17.75 -12.87
C ALA A 283 34.37 -16.92 -14.17
N THR A 284 33.60 -17.35 -15.18
CA THR A 284 33.64 -16.79 -16.53
C THR A 284 32.34 -16.10 -16.94
N ARG A 285 31.22 -16.40 -16.26
CA ARG A 285 29.89 -15.90 -16.63
C ARG A 285 29.04 -15.66 -15.40
N SER A 286 28.27 -14.58 -15.42
CA SER A 286 27.27 -14.25 -14.41
C SER A 286 25.96 -13.94 -15.09
N GLU A 287 24.90 -14.64 -14.68
CA GLU A 287 23.54 -14.37 -15.16
C GLU A 287 22.61 -14.08 -14.01
N THR A 288 21.67 -13.17 -14.26
CA THR A 288 20.62 -12.80 -13.32
C THR A 288 19.31 -12.80 -14.07
N LEU A 289 18.42 -13.67 -13.60
CA LEU A 289 17.10 -13.94 -14.15
C LEU A 289 16.08 -13.27 -13.24
N LEU A 290 15.62 -12.08 -13.62
CA LEU A 290 14.61 -11.33 -12.87
C LEU A 290 13.22 -11.86 -13.22
N VAL A 291 12.43 -12.24 -12.22
CA VAL A 291 11.08 -12.81 -12.38
C VAL A 291 10.00 -11.90 -11.78
N GLY A 292 10.29 -11.26 -10.64
CA GLY A 292 9.29 -10.52 -9.83
C GLY A 292 8.57 -9.38 -10.55
N MET A 293 9.33 -8.54 -11.28
CA MET A 293 8.75 -7.42 -12.08
C MET A 293 8.33 -7.82 -13.49
N VAL A 294 8.52 -9.09 -13.86
CA VAL A 294 8.24 -9.61 -15.20
C VAL A 294 6.83 -10.16 -15.25
N ARG A 295 6.08 -9.71 -16.24
CA ARG A 295 4.74 -10.20 -16.55
C ARG A 295 4.83 -11.66 -16.94
N GLN A 296 4.24 -12.52 -16.13
CA GLN A 296 4.16 -13.95 -16.38
C GLN A 296 3.10 -14.27 -17.44
N GLU A 297 3.13 -15.51 -17.92
CA GLU A 297 2.03 -16.08 -18.69
C GLU A 297 0.75 -16.14 -17.85
N SER A 298 -0.40 -16.17 -18.52
CA SER A 298 -1.72 -16.10 -17.86
C SER A 298 -1.82 -17.13 -16.74
N HIS A 299 -2.21 -16.69 -15.54
CA HIS A 299 -2.36 -17.50 -14.32
C HIS A 299 -1.08 -17.98 -13.61
N ALA A 300 0.12 -17.54 -14.01
CA ALA A 300 1.37 -17.88 -13.30
C ALA A 300 1.87 -16.74 -12.38
N ALA A 301 2.32 -17.08 -11.17
CA ALA A 301 2.81 -16.09 -10.21
C ALA A 301 4.18 -15.56 -10.61
N ALA A 302 4.41 -14.26 -10.42
CA ALA A 302 5.74 -13.64 -10.55
C ALA A 302 6.62 -13.97 -9.33
N GLU A 303 6.69 -15.24 -8.97
CA GLU A 303 7.43 -15.79 -7.85
C GLU A 303 8.20 -17.02 -8.32
N LEU A 304 9.19 -17.45 -7.54
CA LEU A 304 9.87 -18.71 -7.75
C LEU A 304 9.45 -19.72 -6.68
N PRO A 305 9.32 -21.02 -7.02
CA PRO A 305 9.09 -22.04 -6.03
C PRO A 305 10.26 -22.12 -5.04
N ALA A 306 9.99 -22.62 -3.85
CA ALA A 306 11.05 -22.94 -2.91
C ALA A 306 11.98 -24.02 -3.49
N LEU A 307 13.30 -23.86 -3.30
CA LEU A 307 14.26 -24.92 -3.65
C LEU A 307 13.97 -26.19 -2.84
N GLN A 308 13.81 -27.32 -3.52
CA GLN A 308 13.59 -28.61 -2.89
C GLN A 308 14.80 -29.03 -2.05
N ARG A 309 14.57 -29.79 -0.96
CA ARG A 309 15.64 -30.22 -0.04
C ARG A 309 16.79 -30.93 -0.76
N ARG A 310 16.47 -31.80 -1.73
CA ARG A 310 17.46 -32.51 -2.56
C ARG A 310 18.36 -31.59 -3.39
N MET A 311 17.81 -30.47 -3.88
CA MET A 311 18.57 -29.51 -4.68
C MET A 311 19.52 -28.70 -3.81
N ARG A 312 19.08 -28.33 -2.60
CA ARG A 312 19.93 -27.65 -1.61
C ARG A 312 21.09 -28.55 -1.18
N ALA A 313 20.79 -29.80 -0.83
CA ALA A 313 21.81 -30.80 -0.49
C ALA A 313 22.84 -30.97 -1.61
N ALA A 314 22.40 -31.09 -2.87
CA ALA A 314 23.33 -31.22 -4.00
C ALA A 314 24.26 -30.01 -4.20
N LEU A 315 23.80 -28.79 -3.88
CA LEU A 315 24.65 -27.60 -3.90
C LEU A 315 25.66 -27.63 -2.74
N GLU A 316 25.22 -28.01 -1.55
CA GLU A 316 26.06 -28.15 -0.36
C GLU A 316 27.16 -29.21 -0.56
N ASP A 317 26.79 -30.39 -1.07
CA ASP A 317 27.69 -31.50 -1.39
C ASP A 317 28.76 -31.10 -2.44
N SER A 318 28.47 -30.09 -3.27
CA SER A 318 29.40 -29.55 -4.26
C SER A 318 30.36 -28.49 -3.72
N GLY A 319 30.31 -28.21 -2.41
CA GLY A 319 31.18 -27.26 -1.71
C GLY A 319 30.62 -25.85 -1.55
N LEU A 320 29.32 -25.63 -1.81
CA LEU A 320 28.67 -24.34 -1.58
C LEU A 320 28.11 -24.24 -0.16
N ARG A 321 28.30 -23.08 0.48
CA ARG A 321 27.77 -22.82 1.83
C ARG A 321 26.48 -22.01 1.75
N PRO A 322 25.38 -22.48 2.36
CA PRO A 322 24.11 -21.76 2.37
C PRO A 322 24.15 -20.62 3.39
N SER A 323 23.47 -19.55 3.06
CA SER A 323 23.14 -18.43 3.93
C SER A 323 21.74 -17.96 3.59
N GLU A 324 20.92 -17.69 4.59
CA GLU A 324 19.56 -17.18 4.40
C GLU A 324 19.41 -15.85 5.11
N ARG A 325 18.96 -14.82 4.37
CA ARG A 325 18.70 -13.50 4.94
C ARG A 325 17.44 -12.91 4.33
N ARG A 326 16.45 -12.57 5.18
CA ARG A 326 15.17 -11.97 4.77
C ARG A 326 14.47 -12.78 3.65
N GLY A 327 14.52 -14.10 3.73
CA GLY A 327 13.90 -15.01 2.74
C GLY A 327 14.67 -15.17 1.43
N VAL A 328 15.86 -14.57 1.30
CA VAL A 328 16.77 -14.81 0.17
C VAL A 328 17.75 -15.91 0.56
N LEU A 329 17.77 -16.98 -0.23
CA LEU A 329 18.73 -18.08 -0.09
C LEU A 329 19.93 -17.77 -0.95
N ARG A 330 21.13 -17.86 -0.37
CA ARG A 330 22.38 -17.59 -1.05
C ARG A 330 23.38 -18.69 -0.75
N PHE A 331 23.99 -19.19 -1.80
CA PHE A 331 25.01 -20.23 -1.76
C PHE A 331 26.31 -19.61 -2.26
N ASP A 332 27.36 -19.59 -1.43
CA ASP A 332 28.68 -19.09 -1.81
C ASP A 332 29.73 -20.20 -1.67
N ARG A 333 30.66 -20.27 -2.61
CA ARG A 333 31.84 -21.12 -2.50
C ARG A 333 32.85 -20.45 -1.57
N ALA A 334 33.37 -21.23 -0.61
CA ALA A 334 34.39 -20.78 0.32
C ALA A 334 35.73 -20.52 -0.40
#